data_AF-A0A6B2ED80-F1
#
_entry.id   AF-A0A6B2ED80-F1
#
_cell.length_a   1.000
_cell.length_b   1.000
_cell.length_c   1.000
_cell.angle_alpha   90.00
_cell.angle_beta   90.00
_cell.angle_gamma   90.00
#
_symmetry.space_group_name_H-M   'P 1'
#
loop_
_entity.id
_entity.type
_entity.pdbx_description
1 polymer ?
#
loop_
_entity_poly.entity_id
_entity_poly.type
_entity_poly.pdbx_seq_one_letter_code
_entity_poly.pdbx_strand_id
1 'polypeptide(L)'
;MKVISFTRLTTMVYASSILVVTLRIQLNLVGGYLYKDTTKATQGMTVTPDVQQMYLALVQHFLRDGLKELSRLIEGKVRHIMKDYDLKRRLTIGDIEQIFWSIQMAVNNDTRNPNSHLARYVFPEDVSGNDTIVRLFTETLDLLESEEVATLCTNNISRGFSIVVDFLVRYYTEPNGKRNGVMEHEEIPSTSKEQLNKVFDINSVESPLAKLIPIVNGLASKHFSESAKPQSLATSLVILFLVSDKIKILGANVYEVFNQ
;
A
#
# COMPACT_ATOMS: atom_id res chain seq x y z
N MET A 1 6.68 -4.64 -20.46
CA MET A 1 5.40 -4.99 -19.81
C MET A 1 5.58 -5.61 -18.42
N LYS A 2 6.24 -6.77 -18.24
CA LYS A 2 6.38 -7.41 -16.90
C LYS A 2 6.89 -6.48 -15.80
N VAL A 3 7.98 -5.74 -16.06
CA VAL A 3 8.58 -4.80 -15.11
C VAL A 3 7.58 -3.70 -14.73
N ILE A 4 6.92 -3.10 -15.73
CA ILE A 4 5.96 -2.00 -15.52
C ILE A 4 4.77 -2.48 -14.68
N SER A 5 4.20 -3.65 -14.98
CA SER A 5 3.03 -4.17 -14.27
C SER A 5 3.33 -4.43 -12.79
N PHE A 6 4.45 -5.10 -12.50
CA PHE A 6 4.88 -5.32 -11.12
C PHE A 6 5.25 -4.01 -10.43
N THR A 7 5.95 -3.09 -11.10
CA THR A 7 6.30 -1.77 -10.57
C THR A 7 5.05 -0.99 -10.15
N ARG A 8 4.03 -0.93 -11.02
CA ARG A 8 2.76 -0.22 -10.71
C ARG A 8 2.07 -0.81 -9.49
N LEU A 9 1.98 -2.14 -9.41
CA LEU A 9 1.34 -2.82 -8.29
C LEU A 9 2.12 -2.63 -6.98
N THR A 10 3.44 -2.84 -7.00
CA THR A 10 4.31 -2.61 -5.84
C THR A 10 4.24 -1.16 -5.39
N THR A 11 4.35 -0.19 -6.31
CA THR A 11 4.27 1.24 -5.99
C THR A 11 2.91 1.60 -5.39
N MET A 12 1.81 1.02 -5.88
CA MET A 12 0.48 1.24 -5.30
C MET A 12 0.39 0.78 -3.84
N VAL A 13 0.98 -0.37 -3.49
CA VAL A 13 0.99 -0.87 -2.09
C VAL A 13 1.78 0.08 -1.19
N TYR A 14 3.01 0.43 -1.59
CA TYR A 14 3.85 1.36 -0.83
C TYR A 14 3.17 2.72 -0.70
N ALA A 15 2.78 3.33 -1.82
CA ALA A 15 2.21 4.67 -1.82
C ALA A 15 0.92 4.77 -0.99
N SER A 16 0.07 3.75 -1.02
CA SER A 16 -1.14 3.72 -0.20
C SER A 16 -0.81 3.67 1.30
N SER A 17 0.20 2.89 1.71
CA SER A 17 0.65 2.84 3.10
C SER A 17 1.23 4.17 3.56
N ILE A 18 2.16 4.74 2.78
CA ILE A 18 2.82 6.01 3.07
C ILE A 18 1.79 7.14 3.21
N LEU A 19 0.83 7.21 2.28
CA LEU A 19 -0.21 8.24 2.29
C LEU A 19 -1.10 8.13 3.54
N VAL A 20 -1.54 6.92 3.90
CA VAL A 20 -2.39 6.72 5.08
C VAL A 20 -1.65 7.09 6.37
N VAL A 21 -0.39 6.66 6.50
CA VAL A 21 0.44 6.99 7.68
C VAL A 21 0.67 8.49 7.79
N THR A 22 1.06 9.13 6.69
CA THR A 22 1.30 10.57 6.63
C THR A 22 0.05 11.35 7.02
N LEU A 23 -1.09 11.08 6.39
CA LEU A 23 -2.34 11.80 6.67
C LEU A 23 -2.79 11.57 8.11
N ARG A 24 -2.58 10.38 8.66
CA ARG A 24 -2.89 10.10 10.06
C ARG A 24 -2.07 10.98 10.99
N ILE A 25 -0.76 11.09 10.75
CA ILE A 25 0.11 11.95 11.54
C ILE A 25 -0.31 13.42 11.37
N GLN A 26 -0.44 13.90 10.13
CA GLN A 26 -0.79 15.29 9.86
C GLN A 26 -2.10 15.72 10.53
N LEU A 27 -3.16 14.91 10.37
CA LEU A 27 -4.48 15.23 10.92
C LEU A 27 -4.51 15.17 12.45
N ASN A 28 -3.82 14.22 13.08
CA ASN A 28 -3.82 14.11 14.55
C ASN A 28 -2.91 15.17 15.18
N LEU A 29 -1.80 15.53 14.55
CA LEU A 29 -0.90 16.59 15.02
C LEU A 29 -1.62 17.94 14.98
N VAL A 30 -2.19 18.32 13.83
CA VAL A 30 -2.94 19.59 13.74
C VAL A 30 -4.20 19.58 14.60
N GLY A 31 -4.86 18.42 14.72
CA GLY A 31 -6.02 18.25 15.61
C GLY A 31 -5.66 18.50 17.07
N GLY A 32 -4.48 18.04 17.52
CA GLY A 32 -4.00 18.28 18.88
C GLY A 32 -3.78 19.77 19.15
N TYR A 33 -3.14 20.48 18.23
CA TYR A 33 -2.97 21.93 18.33
C TYR A 33 -4.30 22.70 18.33
N LEU A 34 -5.24 22.35 17.44
CA LEU A 34 -6.56 23.00 17.40
C LEU A 34 -7.37 22.78 18.69
N TYR A 35 -7.26 21.59 19.29
CA TYR A 35 -7.88 21.30 20.58
C TYR A 35 -7.26 22.13 21.70
N LYS A 36 -5.93 22.26 21.70
CA LYS A 36 -5.19 23.07 22.66
C LYS A 36 -5.56 24.55 22.58
N ASP A 37 -5.67 25.11 21.38
CA ASP A 37 -6.09 26.49 21.14
C ASP A 37 -7.50 26.77 21.70
N THR A 38 -8.39 25.77 21.64
CA THR A 38 -9.78 25.90 22.13
C THR A 38 -9.87 25.78 23.64
N THR A 39 -9.03 24.97 24.27
CA THR A 39 -9.14 24.60 25.70
C THR A 39 -8.21 25.39 26.62
N LYS A 40 -7.05 25.85 26.12
CA LYS A 40 -6.04 26.59 26.87
C LYS A 40 -5.93 27.99 26.32
N ALA A 41 -6.89 28.83 26.70
CA ALA A 41 -6.86 30.24 26.34
C ALA A 41 -5.50 30.85 26.76
N THR A 42 -4.77 31.38 25.76
CA THR A 42 -3.86 32.52 25.84
C THR A 42 -2.33 32.36 25.98
N GLN A 43 -1.69 31.19 25.90
CA GLN A 43 -0.20 31.13 25.86
C GLN A 43 0.37 29.98 25.00
N GLY A 44 0.08 29.96 23.70
CA GLY A 44 0.57 28.93 22.79
C GLY A 44 0.63 29.34 21.32
N MET A 45 1.16 28.43 20.50
CA MET A 45 1.17 28.53 19.04
C MET A 45 -0.26 28.44 18.51
N THR A 46 -0.77 29.51 17.87
CA THR A 46 -2.11 29.50 17.26
C THR A 46 -2.06 28.96 15.83
N VAL A 47 -2.90 27.97 15.54
CA VAL A 47 -3.06 27.42 14.18
C VAL A 47 -4.23 28.12 13.49
N THR A 48 -3.92 29.10 12.64
CA THR A 48 -4.94 29.77 11.82
C THR A 48 -5.42 28.86 10.68
N PRO A 49 -6.61 29.11 10.10
CA PRO A 49 -7.10 28.36 8.94
C PRO A 49 -6.12 28.35 7.76
N ASP A 50 -5.43 29.47 7.52
CA ASP A 50 -4.42 29.58 6.45
C ASP A 50 -3.23 28.64 6.71
N VAL A 51 -2.72 28.61 7.95
CA VAL A 51 -1.64 27.70 8.34
C VAL A 51 -2.09 26.24 8.24
N GLN A 52 -3.30 25.91 8.68
CA GLN A 52 -3.87 24.57 8.55
C GLN A 52 -3.92 24.14 7.08
N GLN A 53 -4.39 25.01 6.19
CA GLN A 53 -4.46 24.73 4.76
C GLN A 53 -3.06 24.53 4.16
N MET A 54 -2.10 25.41 4.47
CA MET A 54 -0.72 25.28 4.00
C MET A 54 -0.08 23.97 4.47
N TYR A 55 -0.25 23.63 5.74
CA TYR A 55 0.30 22.41 6.34
C TYR A 55 -0.27 21.14 5.72
N LEU A 56 -1.61 21.04 5.61
CA LEU A 56 -2.25 19.87 5.00
C LEU A 56 -1.95 19.77 3.50
N ALA A 57 -1.68 20.88 2.83
CA ALA A 57 -1.27 20.89 1.42
C ALA A 57 0.14 20.33 1.19
N LEU A 58 0.98 20.19 2.22
CA LEU A 58 2.34 19.66 2.06
C LEU A 58 2.34 18.23 1.49
N VAL A 59 1.30 17.43 1.74
CA VAL A 59 1.15 16.07 1.16
C VAL A 59 1.05 16.09 -0.37
N GLN A 60 0.77 17.25 -1.00
CA GLN A 60 0.78 17.37 -2.45
C GLN A 60 2.16 17.12 -3.04
N HIS A 61 3.24 17.36 -2.28
CA HIS A 61 4.60 17.02 -2.71
C HIS A 61 4.71 15.51 -2.97
N PHE A 62 4.22 14.68 -2.04
CA PHE A 62 4.15 13.23 -2.22
C PHE A 62 3.41 12.84 -3.51
N LEU A 63 2.24 13.42 -3.76
CA LEU A 63 1.41 13.05 -4.91
C LEU A 63 2.01 13.48 -6.26
N ARG A 64 2.96 14.41 -6.26
CA ARG A 64 3.61 14.93 -7.48
C ARG A 64 5.00 14.33 -7.66
N ASP A 65 5.95 14.73 -6.82
CA ASP A 65 7.38 14.43 -6.99
C ASP A 65 7.76 13.16 -6.22
N GLY A 66 7.31 13.03 -4.98
CA GLY A 66 7.59 11.88 -4.12
C GLY A 66 7.18 10.55 -4.72
N LEU A 67 5.97 10.46 -5.27
CA LEU A 67 5.45 9.26 -5.91
C LEU A 67 6.26 8.88 -7.16
N LYS A 68 6.73 9.86 -7.91
CA LYS A 68 7.58 9.64 -9.09
C LYS A 68 8.94 9.09 -8.67
N GLU A 69 9.53 9.64 -7.60
CA GLU A 69 10.79 9.13 -7.05
C GLU A 69 10.64 7.71 -6.49
N LEU A 70 9.59 7.45 -5.70
CA LEU A 70 9.26 6.14 -5.15
C LEU A 70 9.08 5.11 -6.28
N SER A 71 8.31 5.45 -7.31
CA SER A 71 8.09 4.60 -8.48
C SER A 71 9.40 4.26 -9.18
N ARG A 72 10.31 5.24 -9.35
CA ARG A 72 11.61 5.04 -9.98
C ARG A 72 12.52 4.11 -9.15
N LEU A 73 12.53 4.27 -7.83
CA LEU A 73 13.26 3.39 -6.92
C LEU A 73 12.75 1.94 -7.09
N ILE A 74 11.44 1.76 -6.96
CA ILE A 74 10.79 0.45 -7.06
C ILE A 74 11.02 -0.17 -8.43
N GLU A 75 10.90 0.59 -9.52
CA GLU A 75 11.14 0.10 -10.88
C GLU A 75 12.55 -0.48 -11.02
N GLY A 76 13.55 0.18 -10.44
CA GLY A 76 14.93 -0.30 -10.43
C GLY A 76 15.06 -1.68 -9.76
N LYS A 77 14.41 -1.87 -8.61
CA LYS A 77 14.43 -3.15 -7.86
C LYS A 77 13.64 -4.24 -8.58
N VAL A 78 12.44 -3.91 -9.05
CA VAL A 78 11.59 -4.84 -9.83
C VAL A 78 12.31 -5.27 -11.10
N ARG A 79 12.96 -4.36 -11.82
CA ARG A 79 13.75 -4.69 -13.02
C ARG A 79 14.87 -5.67 -12.72
N HIS A 80 15.58 -5.47 -11.61
CA HIS A 80 16.68 -6.35 -11.21
C HIS A 80 16.19 -7.77 -10.89
N ILE A 81 15.07 -7.91 -10.18
CA ILE A 81 14.53 -9.22 -9.78
C ILE A 81 13.86 -9.93 -10.95
N MET A 82 13.05 -9.20 -11.73
CA MET A 82 12.26 -9.77 -12.81
C MET A 82 13.10 -10.17 -14.03
N LYS A 83 14.38 -9.77 -14.11
CA LYS A 83 15.25 -10.12 -15.25
C LYS A 83 15.44 -11.64 -15.37
N ASP A 84 15.45 -12.35 -14.24
CA ASP A 84 15.71 -13.80 -14.14
C ASP A 84 14.46 -14.67 -14.40
N TYR A 85 13.33 -14.03 -14.75
CA TYR A 85 12.06 -14.71 -14.99
C TYR A 85 11.61 -14.57 -16.44
N ASP A 86 11.72 -15.66 -17.21
CA ASP A 86 11.21 -15.70 -18.57
C ASP A 86 9.69 -15.65 -18.64
N LEU A 87 9.15 -15.07 -19.73
CA LEU A 87 7.70 -14.93 -19.92
C LEU A 87 6.96 -16.28 -20.00
N LYS A 88 7.67 -17.33 -20.45
CA LYS A 88 7.14 -18.70 -20.57
C LYS A 88 7.24 -19.48 -19.26
N ARG A 89 8.02 -19.00 -18.28
CA ARG A 89 8.19 -19.66 -16.99
C ARG A 89 6.84 -19.77 -16.31
N ARG A 90 6.53 -20.98 -15.87
CA ARG A 90 5.34 -21.27 -15.07
C ARG A 90 5.67 -21.00 -13.61
N LEU A 91 4.78 -20.29 -12.94
CA LEU A 91 4.96 -19.85 -11.56
C LEU A 91 3.74 -20.28 -10.75
N THR A 92 4.00 -20.89 -9.61
CA THR A 92 3.01 -21.13 -8.55
C THR A 92 2.65 -19.82 -7.85
N ILE A 93 1.64 -19.83 -6.98
CA ILE A 93 1.37 -18.67 -6.12
C ILE A 93 2.54 -18.41 -5.14
N GLY A 94 3.18 -19.47 -4.63
CA GLY A 94 4.35 -19.36 -3.75
C GLY A 94 5.54 -18.71 -4.45
N ASP A 95 5.75 -18.97 -5.74
CA ASP A 95 6.76 -18.25 -6.53
C ASP A 95 6.47 -16.74 -6.63
N ILE A 96 5.20 -16.36 -6.75
CA ILE A 96 4.76 -14.97 -6.82
C ILE A 96 4.93 -14.27 -5.47
N GLU A 97 4.57 -14.94 -4.38
CA GLU A 97 4.87 -14.48 -3.01
C GLU A 97 6.37 -14.24 -2.84
N GLN A 98 7.20 -15.19 -3.28
CA GLN A 98 8.66 -15.08 -3.20
C GLN A 98 9.20 -13.92 -4.03
N ILE A 99 8.63 -13.63 -5.21
CA ILE A 99 8.98 -12.46 -6.01
C ILE A 99 8.66 -11.17 -5.25
N PHE A 100 7.46 -11.04 -4.69
CA PHE A 100 7.09 -9.85 -3.91
C PHE A 100 7.92 -9.69 -2.65
N TRP A 101 8.21 -10.78 -1.95
CA TRP A 101 9.11 -10.78 -0.80
C TRP A 101 10.52 -10.31 -1.19
N SER A 102 11.06 -10.82 -2.31
CA SER A 102 12.37 -10.40 -2.82
C SER A 102 12.40 -8.91 -3.17
N ILE A 103 11.31 -8.38 -3.75
CA ILE A 103 11.17 -6.95 -4.03
C ILE A 103 11.15 -6.14 -2.74
N GLN A 104 10.38 -6.56 -1.73
CA GLN A 104 10.33 -5.90 -0.42
C GLN A 104 11.71 -5.87 0.23
N MET A 105 12.44 -6.98 0.24
CA MET A 105 13.80 -7.03 0.78
C MET A 105 14.77 -6.11 0.02
N ALA A 106 14.69 -6.09 -1.32
CA ALA A 106 15.53 -5.23 -2.15
C ALA A 106 15.24 -3.72 -1.98
N VAL A 107 14.00 -3.37 -1.65
CA VAL A 107 13.60 -1.99 -1.31
C VAL A 107 14.02 -1.64 0.12
N ASN A 108 13.81 -2.54 1.08
CA ASN A 108 14.17 -2.33 2.49
C ASN A 108 15.68 -2.17 2.70
N ASN A 109 16.49 -2.86 1.88
CA ASN A 109 17.95 -2.77 1.91
C ASN A 109 18.52 -1.62 1.07
N ASP A 110 17.67 -0.81 0.40
CA ASP A 110 18.15 0.39 -0.29
C ASP A 110 18.47 1.50 0.72
N THR A 111 19.51 2.29 0.44
CA THR A 111 19.85 3.45 1.28
C THR A 111 18.73 4.49 1.31
N ARG A 112 17.85 4.50 0.30
CA ARG A 112 16.66 5.36 0.23
C ARG A 112 15.38 4.60 0.59
N ASN A 113 15.47 3.58 1.44
CA ASN A 113 14.31 2.78 1.85
C ASN A 113 13.16 3.70 2.30
N PRO A 114 11.99 3.65 1.63
CA PRO A 114 10.87 4.53 1.93
C PRO A 114 10.27 4.31 3.32
N ASN A 115 10.51 3.17 3.96
CA ASN A 115 9.99 2.90 5.30
C ASN A 115 10.73 3.70 6.37
N SER A 116 12.06 3.81 6.29
CA SER A 116 12.86 4.56 7.26
C SER A 116 13.13 6.01 6.84
N HIS A 117 12.96 6.34 5.57
CA HIS A 117 13.19 7.69 5.03
C HIS A 117 11.90 8.24 4.42
N LEU A 118 10.80 8.12 5.16
CA LEU A 118 9.45 8.47 4.70
C LEU A 118 9.36 9.96 4.33
N ALA A 119 9.94 10.82 5.17
CA ALA A 119 9.99 12.28 5.02
C ALA A 119 10.49 12.72 3.64
N ARG A 120 11.57 12.09 3.14
CA ARG A 120 12.16 12.36 1.82
C ARG A 120 11.15 12.29 0.67
N TYR A 121 10.22 11.35 0.74
CA TYR A 121 9.21 11.17 -0.30
C TYR A 121 8.00 12.06 -0.06
N VAL A 122 7.67 12.32 1.20
CA VAL A 122 6.39 12.93 1.56
C VAL A 122 6.42 14.45 1.43
N PHE A 123 7.56 15.07 1.75
CA PHE A 123 7.67 16.51 1.88
C PHE A 123 8.85 17.11 1.10
N PRO A 124 8.78 18.42 0.76
CA PRO A 124 9.93 19.14 0.25
C PRO A 124 11.05 19.20 1.30
N GLU A 125 12.28 19.47 0.85
CA GLU A 125 13.45 19.60 1.74
C GLU A 125 13.27 20.72 2.78
N ASP A 126 12.61 21.82 2.39
CA ASP A 126 12.32 22.95 3.26
C ASP A 126 10.92 23.51 3.00
N VAL A 127 10.34 24.12 4.04
CA VAL A 127 9.09 24.87 3.98
C VAL A 127 9.34 26.32 4.39
N SER A 128 9.02 27.25 3.49
CA SER A 128 9.01 28.68 3.81
C SER A 128 7.67 29.10 4.39
N GLY A 129 7.67 29.82 5.52
CA GLY A 129 6.47 30.42 6.08
C GLY A 129 6.69 30.99 7.47
N ASN A 130 5.61 31.17 8.24
CA ASN A 130 5.71 31.62 9.63
C ASN A 130 6.25 30.53 10.57
N ASP A 131 6.65 30.92 11.78
CA ASP A 131 7.21 30.00 12.77
C ASP A 131 6.28 28.82 13.09
N THR A 132 4.96 29.04 13.02
CA THR A 132 3.93 28.01 13.22
C THR A 132 4.02 26.91 12.15
N ILE A 133 4.06 27.25 10.86
CA ILE A 133 4.12 26.22 9.79
C ILE A 133 5.46 25.49 9.81
N VAL A 134 6.56 26.21 10.06
CA VAL A 134 7.89 25.61 10.18
C VAL A 134 7.91 24.62 11.35
N ARG A 135 7.31 24.98 12.49
CA ARG A 135 7.23 24.08 13.64
C ARG A 135 6.39 22.84 13.37
N LEU A 136 5.18 22.99 12.81
CA LEU A 136 4.33 21.86 12.42
C LEU A 136 5.07 20.92 11.46
N PHE A 137 5.80 21.50 10.50
CA PHE A 137 6.61 20.77 9.55
C PHE A 137 7.72 19.96 10.24
N THR A 138 8.55 20.60 11.06
CA THR A 138 9.64 19.94 11.80
C THR A 138 9.14 18.83 12.72
N GLU A 139 8.09 19.09 13.50
CA GLU A 139 7.52 18.07 14.39
C GLU A 139 6.96 16.86 13.61
N THR A 140 6.48 17.09 12.38
CA THR A 140 6.05 16.00 11.50
C THR A 140 7.24 15.22 10.95
N LEU A 141 8.33 15.88 10.58
CA LEU A 141 9.56 15.21 10.14
C LEU A 141 10.06 14.27 11.22
N ASP A 142 10.15 14.74 12.46
CA ASP A 142 10.59 13.93 13.61
C ASP A 142 9.74 12.66 13.79
N LEU A 143 8.41 12.78 13.62
CA LEU A 143 7.50 11.62 13.70
C LEU A 143 7.68 10.67 12.52
N LEU A 144 7.79 11.20 11.30
CA LEU A 144 7.93 10.38 10.08
C LEU A 144 9.27 9.62 10.04
N GLU A 145 10.30 10.14 10.69
CA GLU A 145 11.63 9.52 10.81
C GLU A 145 11.76 8.60 12.04
N SER A 146 10.70 8.45 12.84
CA SER A 146 10.71 7.56 13.99
C SER A 146 10.75 6.08 13.63
N GLU A 147 11.43 5.28 14.45
CA GLU A 147 11.51 3.82 14.30
C GLU A 147 10.12 3.15 14.38
N GLU A 148 9.22 3.70 15.19
CA GLU A 148 7.84 3.22 15.31
C GLU A 148 7.10 3.35 13.97
N VAL A 149 7.20 4.51 13.31
CA VAL A 149 6.58 4.76 11.99
C VAL A 149 7.21 3.88 10.91
N ALA A 150 8.53 3.70 10.92
CA ALA A 150 9.22 2.83 9.98
C ALA A 150 8.79 1.37 10.12
N THR A 151 8.66 0.89 11.36
CA THR A 151 8.17 -0.46 11.69
C THR A 151 6.71 -0.62 11.30
N LEU A 152 5.87 0.39 11.52
CA LEU A 152 4.48 0.40 11.11
C LEU A 152 4.33 0.30 9.58
N CYS A 153 5.09 1.10 8.83
CA CYS A 153 5.08 1.07 7.36
C CYS A 153 5.50 -0.30 6.83
N THR A 154 6.59 -0.87 7.36
CA THR A 154 7.08 -2.21 6.98
C THR A 154 6.01 -3.28 7.20
N ASN A 155 5.32 -3.23 8.35
CA ASN A 155 4.24 -4.16 8.68
C ASN A 155 3.02 -3.97 7.76
N ASN A 156 2.62 -2.72 7.50
CA ASN A 156 1.52 -2.41 6.60
C ASN A 156 1.81 -2.93 5.19
N ILE A 157 2.98 -2.64 4.64
CA ILE A 157 3.38 -3.09 3.31
C ILE A 157 3.37 -4.61 3.20
N SER A 158 3.92 -5.31 4.20
CA SER A 158 3.92 -6.78 4.24
C SER A 158 2.49 -7.34 4.17
N ARG A 159 1.58 -6.81 5.00
CA ARG A 159 0.15 -7.18 4.96
C ARG A 159 -0.54 -6.78 3.65
N GLY A 160 -0.14 -5.66 3.06
CA GLY A 160 -0.61 -5.20 1.76
C GLY A 160 -0.27 -6.21 0.66
N PHE A 161 0.95 -6.77 0.68
CA PHE A 161 1.31 -7.84 -0.25
C PHE A 161 0.56 -9.14 0.01
N SER A 162 0.22 -9.49 1.26
CA SER A 162 -0.68 -10.61 1.53
C SER A 162 -2.04 -10.43 0.84
N ILE A 163 -2.63 -9.23 0.91
CA ILE A 163 -3.88 -8.92 0.18
C ILE A 163 -3.67 -9.03 -1.33
N VAL A 164 -2.56 -8.51 -1.86
CA VAL A 164 -2.26 -8.63 -3.29
C VAL A 164 -2.26 -10.10 -3.73
N VAL A 165 -1.62 -10.95 -2.94
CA VAL A 165 -1.54 -12.40 -3.21
C VAL A 165 -2.92 -13.04 -3.10
N ASP A 166 -3.74 -12.70 -2.09
CA ASP A 166 -5.12 -13.19 -1.97
C ASP A 166 -5.96 -12.85 -3.21
N PHE A 167 -5.74 -11.68 -3.82
CA PHE A 167 -6.39 -11.32 -5.08
C PHE A 167 -5.86 -12.12 -6.27
N LEU A 168 -4.56 -12.45 -6.29
CA LEU A 168 -3.94 -13.25 -7.35
C LEU A 168 -4.36 -14.72 -7.28
N VAL A 169 -4.52 -15.29 -6.08
CA VAL A 169 -4.98 -16.67 -5.85
C VAL A 169 -6.29 -16.96 -6.60
N ARG A 170 -7.21 -15.99 -6.65
CA ARG A 170 -8.50 -16.14 -7.35
C ARG A 170 -8.35 -16.52 -8.82
N TYR A 171 -7.25 -16.13 -9.46
CA TYR A 171 -6.95 -16.42 -10.85
C TYR A 171 -6.20 -17.76 -11.04
N TYR A 172 -5.70 -18.35 -9.96
CA TYR A 172 -5.13 -19.71 -9.93
C TYR A 172 -6.22 -20.76 -9.65
N THR A 173 -7.26 -20.41 -8.89
CA THR A 173 -8.35 -21.29 -8.50
C THR A 173 -9.48 -21.43 -9.52
N GLU A 174 -9.37 -20.83 -10.71
CA GLU A 174 -10.31 -21.06 -11.82
C GLU A 174 -9.72 -22.08 -12.79
N PRO A 175 -10.00 -23.40 -12.64
CA PRO A 175 -9.57 -24.37 -13.61
C PRO A 175 -10.47 -24.18 -14.83
N ASN A 176 -9.90 -23.60 -15.88
CA ASN A 176 -10.53 -23.30 -17.18
C ASN A 176 -11.48 -22.10 -17.17
N GLY A 177 -11.16 -21.11 -18.01
CA GLY A 177 -12.01 -19.97 -18.32
C GLY A 177 -13.36 -20.37 -18.92
N LYS A 178 -14.32 -20.75 -18.07
CA LYS A 178 -15.75 -20.76 -18.34
C LYS A 178 -16.49 -20.05 -17.20
N ARG A 179 -16.41 -18.73 -17.23
CA ARG A 179 -17.56 -17.88 -16.93
C ARG A 179 -17.91 -17.16 -18.23
N ASN A 180 -18.51 -17.89 -19.16
CA ASN A 180 -19.29 -17.37 -20.30
C ASN A 180 -19.82 -18.56 -21.11
N GLY A 181 -21.14 -18.59 -21.32
CA GLY A 181 -21.81 -19.53 -22.23
C GLY A 181 -22.62 -20.62 -21.50
N VAL A 182 -23.94 -20.52 -21.67
CA VAL A 182 -25.00 -21.53 -21.54
C VAL A 182 -24.47 -22.97 -21.45
N MET A 183 -24.85 -23.69 -20.39
CA MET A 183 -24.64 -25.13 -20.27
C MET A 183 -25.46 -25.85 -21.36
N GLU A 184 -24.77 -26.41 -22.36
CA GLU A 184 -25.26 -27.61 -23.03
C GLU A 184 -24.87 -28.84 -22.20
N HIS A 185 -25.84 -29.74 -22.07
CA HIS A 185 -25.81 -30.99 -21.32
C HIS A 185 -24.62 -31.90 -21.67
N GLU A 186 -23.99 -32.49 -20.66
CA GLU A 186 -23.55 -33.88 -20.71
C GLU A 186 -23.93 -34.59 -19.41
N GLU A 187 -24.86 -35.54 -19.52
CA GLU A 187 -25.22 -36.47 -18.46
C GLU A 187 -24.13 -37.52 -18.32
N ILE A 188 -23.60 -37.73 -17.11
CA ILE A 188 -22.70 -38.84 -16.78
C ILE A 188 -23.43 -39.75 -15.79
N PRO A 189 -23.52 -41.09 -16.03
CA PRO A 189 -24.29 -41.98 -15.19
C PRO A 189 -23.56 -42.29 -13.87
N SER A 190 -24.33 -42.30 -12.80
CA SER A 190 -23.96 -42.72 -11.45
C SER A 190 -23.51 -44.18 -11.42
N THR A 191 -22.30 -44.45 -10.92
CA THR A 191 -22.02 -45.50 -9.92
C THR A 191 -20.61 -45.34 -9.35
N SER A 192 -20.49 -45.58 -8.05
CA SER A 192 -19.26 -45.66 -7.24
C SER A 192 -18.88 -44.40 -6.44
N LYS A 193 -18.92 -44.60 -5.12
CA LYS A 193 -18.61 -43.69 -4.03
C LYS A 193 -17.13 -43.29 -4.06
N GLU A 194 -16.86 -41.99 -4.20
CA GLU A 194 -15.78 -41.20 -3.59
C GLU A 194 -15.69 -39.83 -4.30
N GLN A 195 -16.74 -39.02 -4.18
CA GLN A 195 -16.58 -37.57 -4.32
C GLN A 195 -16.06 -37.01 -2.99
N LEU A 196 -14.90 -37.50 -2.57
CA LEU A 196 -14.09 -36.77 -1.61
C LEU A 196 -13.63 -35.51 -2.32
N ASN A 197 -14.06 -34.36 -1.80
CA ASN A 197 -13.57 -33.04 -2.14
C ASN A 197 -12.09 -33.13 -2.52
N LYS A 198 -11.77 -33.07 -3.81
CA LYS A 198 -10.39 -32.84 -4.25
C LYS A 198 -10.04 -31.47 -3.69
N VAL A 199 -9.42 -31.46 -2.53
CA VAL A 199 -8.77 -30.29 -1.96
C VAL A 199 -7.69 -29.95 -2.97
N PHE A 200 -7.97 -29.00 -3.85
CA PHE A 200 -7.01 -28.50 -4.80
C PHE A 200 -5.91 -27.82 -3.99
N ASP A 201 -4.71 -28.39 -4.00
CA ASP A 201 -3.55 -27.69 -3.47
C ASP A 201 -3.25 -26.52 -4.40
N ILE A 202 -3.63 -25.31 -3.96
CA ILE A 202 -3.45 -24.06 -4.71
C ILE A 202 -1.97 -23.84 -5.05
N ASN A 203 -1.06 -24.36 -4.21
CA ASN A 203 0.38 -24.24 -4.43
C ASN A 203 0.89 -25.14 -5.56
N SER A 204 0.11 -26.15 -5.97
CA SER A 204 0.45 -27.03 -7.10
C SER A 204 0.02 -26.47 -8.46
N VAL A 205 -0.80 -25.42 -8.48
CA VAL A 205 -1.28 -24.81 -9.71
C VAL A 205 -0.25 -23.81 -10.23
N GLU A 206 0.19 -23.98 -11.47
CA GLU A 206 1.13 -23.06 -12.11
C GLU A 206 0.48 -22.28 -13.25
N SER A 207 0.86 -21.01 -13.38
CA SER A 207 0.44 -20.15 -14.50
C SER A 207 1.67 -19.55 -15.20
N PRO A 208 1.71 -19.52 -16.55
CA PRO A 208 2.77 -18.81 -17.27
C PRO A 208 2.81 -17.32 -16.89
N LEU A 209 4.00 -16.77 -16.63
CA LEU A 209 4.18 -15.36 -16.28
C LEU A 209 3.50 -14.42 -17.30
N ALA A 210 3.54 -14.74 -18.60
CA ALA A 210 2.86 -13.98 -19.64
C ALA A 210 1.35 -13.78 -19.38
N LYS A 211 0.66 -14.76 -18.78
CA LYS A 211 -0.77 -14.68 -18.41
C LYS A 211 -0.99 -13.88 -17.12
N LEU A 212 -0.01 -13.84 -16.23
CA LEU A 212 -0.09 -13.12 -14.95
C LEU A 212 0.12 -11.62 -15.11
N ILE A 213 0.95 -11.19 -16.06
CA ILE A 213 1.21 -9.76 -16.35
C ILE A 213 -0.06 -8.93 -16.53
N PRO A 214 -1.02 -9.29 -17.41
CA PRO A 214 -2.24 -8.51 -17.57
C PRO A 214 -3.11 -8.50 -16.30
N ILE A 215 -3.10 -9.57 -15.51
CA ILE A 215 -3.83 -9.65 -14.24
C ILE A 215 -3.22 -8.67 -13.23
N VAL A 216 -1.92 -8.75 -13.00
CA VAL A 216 -1.13 -7.85 -12.13
C VAL A 216 -1.35 -6.38 -12.56
N ASN A 217 -1.28 -6.11 -13.85
CA ASN A 217 -1.53 -4.76 -14.38
C ASN A 217 -2.99 -4.31 -14.17
N GLY A 218 -3.94 -5.23 -14.33
CA GLY A 218 -5.36 -4.97 -14.10
C GLY A 218 -5.67 -4.66 -12.64
N LEU A 219 -5.04 -5.37 -11.71
CA LEU A 219 -5.17 -5.10 -10.26
C LEU A 219 -4.72 -3.69 -9.89
N ALA A 220 -3.62 -3.21 -10.49
CA ALA A 220 -3.11 -1.85 -10.27
C ALA A 220 -3.88 -0.76 -11.02
N SER A 221 -4.70 -1.12 -12.02
CA SER A 221 -5.44 -0.15 -12.85
C SER A 221 -6.90 0.03 -12.42
N LYS A 222 -7.43 -0.85 -11.57
CA LYS A 222 -8.78 -0.71 -11.02
C LYS A 222 -8.77 0.43 -9.99
N HIS A 223 -9.55 1.47 -10.28
CA HIS A 223 -9.71 2.62 -9.39
C HIS A 223 -10.51 2.26 -8.14
N PHE A 224 -10.48 3.17 -7.16
CA PHE A 224 -11.36 3.13 -6.00
C PHE A 224 -12.80 2.98 -6.45
N SER A 225 -13.46 1.98 -5.88
CA SER A 225 -14.88 1.78 -6.04
C SER A 225 -15.45 1.43 -4.68
N GLU A 226 -16.27 2.33 -4.17
CA GLU A 226 -16.96 2.17 -2.88
C GLU A 226 -18.13 1.18 -3.00
N SER A 227 -18.74 1.09 -4.20
CA SER A 227 -19.92 0.27 -4.47
C SER A 227 -19.64 -1.07 -5.17
N ALA A 228 -18.43 -1.30 -5.70
CA ALA A 228 -18.10 -2.56 -6.38
C ALA A 228 -18.07 -3.74 -5.43
N LYS A 229 -18.80 -4.81 -5.79
CA LYS A 229 -18.70 -6.14 -5.18
C LYS A 229 -18.17 -7.13 -6.24
N PRO A 230 -17.02 -7.80 -6.02
CA PRO A 230 -16.10 -7.67 -4.88
C PRO A 230 -15.31 -6.35 -4.92
N GLN A 231 -14.84 -5.90 -3.76
CA GLN A 231 -14.06 -4.66 -3.63
C GLN A 231 -12.82 -4.68 -4.53
N SER A 232 -12.44 -3.50 -5.03
CA SER A 232 -11.19 -3.31 -5.75
C SER A 232 -9.99 -3.51 -4.80
N LEU A 233 -8.84 -3.91 -5.35
CA LEU A 233 -7.61 -4.02 -4.56
C LEU A 233 -7.24 -2.68 -3.89
N ALA A 234 -7.39 -1.55 -4.60
CA ALA A 234 -7.14 -0.23 -4.05
C ALA A 234 -8.01 0.05 -2.80
N THR A 235 -9.31 -0.26 -2.89
CA THR A 235 -10.24 -0.15 -1.75
C THR A 235 -9.80 -1.05 -0.59
N SER A 236 -9.48 -2.32 -0.85
CA SER A 236 -9.06 -3.27 0.19
C SER A 236 -7.75 -2.88 0.88
N LEU A 237 -6.78 -2.33 0.15
CA LEU A 237 -5.53 -1.82 0.72
C LEU A 237 -5.78 -0.62 1.63
N VAL A 238 -6.58 0.36 1.19
CA VAL A 238 -6.89 1.54 2.02
C VAL A 238 -7.67 1.14 3.28
N ILE A 239 -8.64 0.23 3.17
CA ILE A 239 -9.36 -0.30 4.35
C ILE A 239 -8.36 -0.98 5.31
N LEU A 240 -7.49 -1.86 4.80
CA LEU A 240 -6.48 -2.53 5.62
C LEU A 240 -5.63 -1.52 6.40
N PHE A 241 -5.13 -0.49 5.71
CA PHE A 241 -4.23 0.49 6.32
C PHE A 241 -4.94 1.44 7.27
N LEU A 242 -6.18 1.84 6.98
CA LEU A 242 -6.97 2.72 7.86
C LEU A 242 -7.48 2.02 9.12
N VAL A 243 -7.85 0.75 9.02
CA VAL A 243 -8.52 0.01 10.11
C VAL A 243 -7.52 -0.66 11.06
N SER A 244 -6.24 -0.79 10.66
CA SER A 244 -5.17 -1.36 11.49
C SER A 244 -5.11 -0.70 12.88
N ASP A 245 -5.16 -1.49 13.95
CA ASP A 245 -5.14 -0.92 15.31
C ASP A 245 -3.86 -0.15 15.59
N LYS A 246 -2.74 -0.56 14.99
CA LYS A 246 -1.48 0.17 15.09
C LYS A 246 -1.56 1.58 14.50
N ILE A 247 -2.30 1.79 13.39
CA ILE A 247 -2.46 3.14 12.82
C ILE A 247 -3.36 4.02 13.70
N LYS A 248 -4.34 3.40 14.37
CA LYS A 248 -5.25 4.12 15.28
C LYS A 248 -4.50 4.55 16.53
N ILE A 249 -3.69 3.65 17.10
CA ILE A 249 -2.82 3.90 18.25
C ILE A 249 -1.82 5.00 17.91
N LEU A 250 -1.13 4.93 16.76
CA LEU A 250 -0.24 6.02 16.32
C LEU A 250 -0.97 7.37 16.32
N GLY A 251 -2.16 7.43 15.71
CA GLY A 251 -2.95 8.66 15.69
C GLY A 251 -3.33 9.15 17.08
N ALA A 252 -3.72 8.24 17.98
CA ALA A 252 -4.06 8.58 19.36
C ALA A 252 -2.85 9.11 20.14
N ASN A 253 -1.69 8.45 20.02
CA ASN A 253 -0.44 8.86 20.67
C ASN A 253 0.00 10.23 20.17
N VAL A 254 -0.01 10.46 18.85
CA VAL A 254 0.30 11.77 18.26
C VAL A 254 -0.67 12.82 18.79
N TYR A 255 -1.97 12.57 18.71
CA TYR A 255 -2.97 13.52 19.22
C TYR A 255 -2.76 13.86 20.70
N GLU A 256 -2.47 12.86 21.54
CA GLU A 256 -2.20 13.04 22.97
C GLU A 256 -0.95 13.89 23.22
N VAL A 257 0.16 13.62 22.52
CA VAL A 257 1.41 14.38 22.69
C VAL A 257 1.22 15.87 22.35
N PHE A 258 0.46 16.19 21.29
CA PHE A 258 0.30 17.58 20.84
C PHE A 258 -0.92 18.30 21.42
N ASN A 259 -1.80 17.62 22.16
CA ASN A 259 -2.93 18.25 22.86
C ASN A 259 -2.62 18.61 24.33
N GLN A 260 -1.51 18.11 24.88
CA GLN A 260 -0.99 18.47 26.19
C GLN A 260 -0.36 19.89 26.17
#